data_AF-A0A6V7IQ64-F1
#
_entry.id   AF-A0A6V7IQ64-F1
#
_cell.length_a   1.000
_cell.length_b   1.000
_cell.length_c   1.000
_cell.angle_alpha   90.00
_cell.angle_beta   90.00
_cell.angle_gamma   90.00
#
_symmetry.space_group_name_H-M   'P 1'
#
loop_
_entity.id
_entity.type
_entity.pdbx_description
1 polymer ?
#
loop_
_entity_poly.entity_id
_entity_poly.type
_entity_poly.pdbx_seq_one_letter_code
_entity_poly.pdbx_strand_id
1 'polypeptide(L)' 'LTHFVMAKELKHCKSVDELQCNENVKHKAKDFVRKYMNKFGPVYQRSSDDD' A
#
# COMPACT_ATOMS: atom_id res chain seq x y z
N LEU A 1 -3.00 3.99 3.24
CA LEU A 1 -2.13 3.27 2.25
C LEU A 1 -1.32 2.15 2.91
N THR A 2 -0.52 2.43 3.94
CA THR A 2 0.27 1.42 4.68
C THR A 2 -0.57 0.25 5.17
N HIS A 3 -1.75 0.53 5.74
CA HIS A 3 -2.70 -0.52 6.17
C HIS A 3 -3.10 -1.48 5.03
N PHE A 4 -3.36 -0.96 3.83
CA PHE A 4 -3.74 -1.81 2.68
C PHE A 4 -2.60 -2.68 2.16
N VAL A 5 -1.37 -2.15 2.16
CA VAL A 5 -0.18 -2.92 1.78
C VAL A 5 0.07 -4.02 2.81
N MET A 6 0.02 -3.69 4.10
CA MET A 6 0.14 -4.64 5.19
C MET A 6 -0.91 -5.75 5.10
N ALA A 7 -2.19 -5.41 4.96
CA ALA A 7 -3.28 -6.38 4.85
C ALA A 7 -3.15 -7.30 3.62
N LYS A 8 -2.59 -6.81 2.50
CA LYS A 8 -2.31 -7.64 1.33
C LYS A 8 -1.15 -8.60 1.57
N GLU A 9 -0.06 -8.12 2.17
CA GLU A 9 1.11 -8.96 2.41
C GLU A 9 0.86 -9.98 3.53
N LEU A 10 0.05 -9.65 4.54
CA LEU A 10 -0.37 -10.60 5.58
C LEU A 10 -1.14 -11.80 5.01
N LYS A 11 -1.86 -11.66 3.89
CA LYS A 11 -2.49 -12.81 3.20
C LYS A 11 -1.47 -13.75 2.57
N HIS A 12 -0.24 -13.31 2.38
CA HIS A 12 0.85 -14.09 1.79
C HIS A 12 1.84 -14.60 2.85
N CYS A 13 1.72 -14.17 4.11
CA CYS A 13 2.51 -14.63 5.25
C CYS A 13 1.72 -15.65 6.08
N LYS A 14 2.42 -16.57 6.76
CA LYS A 14 1.78 -17.54 7.65
C LYS A 14 1.55 -16.96 9.04
N SER A 15 2.37 -16.00 9.44
CA SER A 15 2.22 -15.24 10.68
C SER A 15 2.65 -13.78 10.49
N VAL A 16 2.27 -12.92 11.43
CA VAL A 16 2.63 -11.49 11.43
C VAL A 16 4.14 -11.31 11.57
N ASP A 17 4.83 -12.21 12.28
CA ASP A 17 6.27 -12.12 12.54
C ASP A 17 7.13 -12.30 11.27
N GLU A 18 6.60 -12.98 10.25
CA GLU A 18 7.25 -13.13 8.95
C GLU A 18 7.15 -11.86 8.08
N LEU A 19 6.26 -10.93 8.44
CA LEU A 19 6.06 -9.71 7.66
C LEU A 19 7.19 -8.72 7.96
N GLN A 20 8.07 -8.56 7.00
CA GLN A 20 9.16 -7.59 7.05
C GLN A 20 9.09 -6.62 5.88
N CYS A 21 9.54 -5.38 6.11
CA CYS A 21 9.73 -4.39 5.04
C CYS A 21 10.97 -4.75 4.20
N ASN A 22 10.86 -5.84 3.44
CA ASN A 22 11.88 -6.31 2.51
C ASN A 22 11.71 -5.66 1.12
N GLU A 23 12.64 -5.95 0.19
CA GLU A 23 12.63 -5.35 -1.15
C GLU A 23 11.34 -5.62 -1.95
N ASN A 24 10.74 -6.80 -1.76
CA ASN A 24 9.47 -7.14 -2.39
C ASN A 24 8.33 -6.25 -1.87
N VAL A 25 8.23 -6.08 -0.55
CA VAL A 25 7.22 -5.22 0.08
C VAL A 25 7.42 -3.76 -0.32
N LYS A 26 8.67 -3.27 -0.35
CA LYS A 26 8.99 -1.90 -0.80
C LYS A 26 8.57 -1.65 -2.24
N HIS A 27 8.88 -2.58 -3.15
CA HIS A 27 8.50 -2.47 -4.55
C HIS A 27 6.98 -2.41 -4.73
N LYS A 28 6.26 -3.34 -4.10
CA LYS A 28 4.79 -3.39 -4.13
C LYS A 28 4.17 -2.13 -3.54
N ALA A 29 4.71 -1.63 -2.42
CA ALA A 29 4.25 -0.40 -1.79
C ALA A 29 4.41 0.80 -2.74
N LYS A 30 5.59 0.95 -3.37
CA LYS A 30 5.87 2.03 -4.33
C LYS A 30 4.89 2.01 -5.51
N ASP A 31 4.66 0.84 -6.09
CA ASP A 31 3.74 0.69 -7.22
C ASP A 31 2.28 0.91 -6.81
N PHE A 32 1.89 0.45 -5.63
CA PHE A 32 0.55 0.69 -5.10
C PHE A 32 0.30 2.18 -4.85
N VAL A 33 1.25 2.87 -4.22
CA VAL A 33 1.18 4.32 -3.99
C VAL A 33 1.10 5.05 -5.33
N ARG A 34 1.96 4.72 -6.30
CA ARG A 34 1.91 5.33 -7.64
C ARG A 34 0.55 5.16 -8.31
N LYS A 35 0.02 3.93 -8.35
CA LYS A 35 -1.29 3.62 -8.94
C LYS A 35 -2.43 4.34 -8.20
N TYR A 36 -2.36 4.43 -6.88
CA TYR A 36 -3.34 5.15 -6.08
C TYR A 36 -3.31 6.65 -6.37
N MET A 37 -2.12 7.27 -6.33
CA MET A 37 -1.95 8.71 -6.57
C MET A 37 -2.34 9.11 -8.00
N ASN A 38 -2.07 8.27 -8.99
CA ASN A 38 -2.50 8.52 -10.38
C ASN A 38 -4.02 8.70 -10.54
N LYS A 39 -4.84 8.23 -9.59
CA LYS A 39 -6.30 8.45 -9.61
C LYS A 39 -6.70 9.90 -9.36
N PHE A 40 -5.82 10.68 -8.72
CA PHE A 40 -6.08 12.05 -8.29
C PHE A 40 -5.48 13.09 -9.25
N GLY A 41 -4.82 12.65 -10.32
CA GLY A 41 -4.19 13.55 -11.29
C GLY A 41 -2.84 14.09 -10.78
N PRO A 42 -2.39 15.26 -11.27
CA PRO A 42 -1.07 15.80 -10.96
C PRO A 42 -0.92 16.28 -9.51
N VAL A 43 -2.02 16.56 -8.83
CA VAL A 43 -2.05 17.01 -7.42
C VAL A 43 -2.98 16.08 -6.66
N TYR A 44 -2.48 15.45 -5.59
CA TYR A 44 -3.31 14.61 -4.74
C TYR A 44 -4.36 15.46 -4.02
N GLN A 45 -5.63 15.09 -4.17
CA GLN A 45 -6.74 15.68 -3.44
C GLN A 45 -7.54 14.59 -2.78
N ARG A 46 -7.47 14.52 -1.44
CA ARG A 46 -8.20 13.51 -0.67
C ARG A 46 -9.70 13.73 -0.88
N SER A 47 -10.37 12.73 -1.44
CA SER A 47 -11.83 12.71 -1.58
C SER A 47 -12.48 12.74 -0.19
N SER A 48 -13.55 13.51 -0.03
CA SER A 48 -14.26 13.71 1.23
C SER A 48 -14.88 12.43 1.83
N ASP A 49 -14.91 11.34 1.06
CA ASP A 49 -15.50 10.04 1.43
C ASP A 49 -14.52 9.07 2.15
N ASP A 50 -13.23 9.41 2.31
CA ASP A 50 -12.21 8.53 2.92
C ASP A 50 -11.95 8.85 4.42
N ASP A 51 -13.01 8.95 5.24
CA ASP A 51 -12.96 8.95 6.72
C ASP A 51 -13.49 7.61 7.30
#